data_AF-A0A4P5TAX1-F1
#
_entry.id   AF-A0A4P5TAX1-F1
#
_cell.length_a   1.000
_cell.length_b   1.000
_cell.length_c   1.000
_cell.angle_alpha   90.00
_cell.angle_beta   90.00
_cell.angle_gamma   90.00
#
_symmetry.space_group_name_H-M   'P 1'
#
loop_
_entity.id
_entity.type
_entity.pdbx_description
1 polymer ?
#
loop_
_entity_poly.entity_id
_entity_poly.type
_entity_poly.pdbx_seq_one_letter_code
_entity_poly.pdbx_strand_id
1 'polypeptide(L)'
;MDLNPFLKYLTVIVSSMVKFIFGPFEGLALGLTKIDTALATAFGMMISVVLITLFFHFFKSKVFSRFGKKRKLFTVANRRKVRIWSKYGIMGVSFLTPVILSPIGGALIANAFGEKKYKIFLWMTVMALGWGFIMTYAVFELSHLFGF
;
A
#
# COMPACT_ATOMS: atom_id res chain seq x y z
N MET A 1 17.03 -23.57 -9.05
CA MET A 1 16.31 -24.17 -7.91
C MET A 1 14.83 -23.98 -8.18
N ASP A 2 14.11 -25.05 -8.50
CA ASP A 2 12.67 -24.96 -8.73
C ASP A 2 11.97 -24.67 -7.41
N LEU A 3 11.72 -23.39 -7.14
CA LEU A 3 10.92 -22.96 -6.01
C LEU A 3 9.54 -23.60 -6.11
N ASN A 4 9.10 -24.26 -5.04
CA ASN A 4 7.75 -24.77 -4.90
C ASN A 4 6.74 -23.65 -5.25
N PRO A 5 5.69 -23.93 -6.06
CA PRO A 5 4.70 -22.92 -6.44
C PRO A 5 4.22 -22.08 -5.26
N PHE A 6 3.94 -22.70 -4.11
CA PHE A 6 3.52 -22.00 -2.90
C PHE A 6 4.52 -20.92 -2.44
N LEU A 7 5.82 -21.23 -2.48
CA LEU A 7 6.87 -20.29 -2.07
C LEU A 7 6.95 -19.09 -3.02
N LYS A 8 6.70 -19.29 -4.32
CA LYS A 8 6.68 -18.19 -5.30
C LYS A 8 5.58 -17.17 -4.99
N TYR A 9 4.38 -17.62 -4.68
CA TYR A 9 3.29 -16.73 -4.26
C TYR A 9 3.61 -16.04 -2.94
N LEU A 10 4.17 -16.78 -1.98
CA LEU A 10 4.51 -16.24 -0.66
C LEU A 10 5.55 -15.11 -0.75
N THR A 11 6.59 -15.27 -1.57
CA THR A 11 7.62 -14.22 -1.74
C THR A 11 7.02 -12.94 -2.32
N VAL A 12 6.20 -13.06 -3.36
CA VAL A 12 5.51 -11.91 -4.00
C VAL A 12 4.58 -11.19 -3.03
N ILE A 13 3.85 -11.95 -2.20
CA ILE A 13 2.96 -11.40 -1.17
C ILE A 13 3.79 -10.63 -0.12
N VAL A 14 4.85 -11.23 0.40
CA VAL A 14 5.67 -10.63 1.47
C VAL A 14 6.43 -9.40 0.97
N SER A 15 6.95 -9.40 -0.26
CA SER A 15 7.65 -8.24 -0.82
C SER A 15 6.70 -7.07 -1.10
N SER A 16 5.53 -7.35 -1.67
CA SER A 16 4.50 -6.35 -1.97
C SER A 16 3.89 -5.73 -0.70
N MET A 17 3.90 -6.43 0.44
CA MET A 17 3.53 -5.85 1.75
C MET A 17 4.40 -4.65 2.14
N VAL A 18 5.68 -4.68 1.80
CA VAL A 18 6.65 -3.61 2.11
C VAL A 18 6.57 -2.51 1.06
N LYS A 19 6.70 -2.89 -0.22
CA LYS A 19 6.66 -1.95 -1.33
C LYS A 19 5.94 -2.59 -2.51
N PHE A 20 4.86 -1.96 -2.94
CA PHE A 20 3.95 -2.50 -3.96
C PHE A 20 4.65 -2.91 -5.25
N ILE A 21 5.65 -2.13 -5.68
CA ILE A 21 6.39 -2.35 -6.93
C ILE A 21 7.13 -3.69 -6.95
N PHE A 22 7.53 -4.26 -5.81
CA PHE A 22 8.31 -5.50 -5.82
C PHE A 22 7.49 -6.71 -6.29
N GLY A 23 6.18 -6.72 -6.03
CA GLY A 23 5.33 -7.84 -6.44
C GLY A 23 5.36 -8.13 -7.94
N PRO A 24 5.09 -7.13 -8.82
CA PRO A 24 5.18 -7.29 -10.28
C PRO A 24 6.54 -7.76 -10.79
N PHE A 25 7.63 -7.21 -10.25
CA PHE A 25 8.99 -7.57 -10.65
C PHE A 25 9.35 -8.99 -10.22
N GLU A 26 9.04 -9.37 -8.97
CA GLU A 26 9.30 -10.72 -8.46
C GLU A 26 8.42 -11.76 -9.15
N GLY A 27 7.14 -11.45 -9.40
CA GLY A 27 6.25 -12.37 -10.11
C GLY A 27 6.72 -12.67 -11.52
N LEU A 28 7.24 -11.66 -12.23
CA LEU A 28 7.91 -11.85 -13.51
C LEU A 28 9.16 -12.73 -13.36
N ALA A 29 10.05 -12.40 -12.41
CA ALA A 29 11.30 -13.14 -12.18
C ALA A 29 11.08 -14.61 -11.78
N LEU A 30 9.96 -14.91 -11.11
CA LEU A 30 9.59 -16.25 -10.67
C LEU A 30 8.75 -17.02 -11.72
N GLY A 31 8.43 -16.39 -12.85
CA GLY A 31 7.65 -16.97 -13.95
C GLY A 31 6.18 -17.20 -13.61
N LEU A 32 5.59 -16.38 -12.74
CA LEU A 32 4.15 -16.42 -12.45
C LEU A 32 3.35 -15.81 -13.61
N THR A 33 2.06 -16.15 -13.71
CA THR A 33 1.19 -15.53 -14.71
C THR A 33 0.92 -14.06 -14.36
N LYS A 34 0.57 -13.25 -15.38
CA LYS A 34 0.23 -11.82 -15.19
C LYS A 34 -0.90 -11.64 -14.18
N ILE A 35 -1.93 -12.49 -14.26
CA ILE A 35 -3.12 -12.41 -13.40
C ILE A 35 -2.74 -12.79 -11.96
N ASP A 36 -2.03 -13.90 -11.78
CA ASP A 36 -1.59 -14.37 -10.48
C ASP A 36 -0.70 -13.36 -9.77
N THR A 37 0.25 -12.78 -10.50
CA THR A 37 1.17 -11.76 -9.97
C THR A 37 0.40 -10.51 -9.52
N ALA A 38 -0.55 -10.02 -10.34
CA ALA A 38 -1.35 -8.85 -9.99
C ALA A 38 -2.21 -9.09 -8.74
N LEU A 39 -2.86 -10.26 -8.65
CA LEU A 39 -3.69 -10.63 -7.50
C LEU A 39 -2.85 -10.84 -6.24
N ALA A 40 -1.72 -11.56 -6.33
CA ALA A 40 -0.81 -11.77 -5.20
C ALA A 40 -0.24 -10.45 -4.68
N THR A 41 0.13 -9.53 -5.57
CA THR A 41 0.60 -8.19 -5.22
C THR A 41 -0.48 -7.38 -4.49
N ALA A 42 -1.69 -7.36 -5.04
CA ALA A 42 -2.82 -6.65 -4.43
C ALA A 42 -3.16 -7.25 -3.05
N PHE A 43 -3.08 -8.57 -2.93
CA PHE A 43 -3.33 -9.29 -1.67
C PHE A 43 -2.27 -8.97 -0.62
N GLY A 44 -0.98 -8.99 -0.97
CA GLY A 44 0.11 -8.60 -0.07
C GLY A 44 -0.02 -7.16 0.41
N MET A 45 -0.32 -6.23 -0.50
CA MET A 45 -0.66 -4.84 -0.11
C MET A 45 -1.81 -4.79 0.90
N MET A 46 -2.90 -5.51 0.65
CA MET A 46 -4.07 -5.50 1.53
C MET A 46 -3.79 -6.09 2.91
N ILE A 47 -2.97 -7.14 3.01
CA ILE A 47 -2.52 -7.67 4.31
C ILE A 47 -1.82 -6.56 5.11
N SER A 48 -0.89 -5.85 4.48
CA SER A 48 -0.16 -4.73 5.11
C SER A 48 -1.13 -3.64 5.59
N VAL A 49 -2.10 -3.25 4.76
CA VAL A 49 -3.13 -2.26 5.10
C VAL A 49 -4.00 -2.71 6.27
N VAL A 50 -4.44 -3.97 6.29
CA VAL A 50 -5.25 -4.53 7.38
C VAL A 50 -4.45 -4.53 8.68
N LEU A 51 -3.22 -5.05 8.66
CA LEU A 51 -2.34 -5.07 9.84
C LEU A 51 -2.18 -3.66 10.40
N ILE A 52 -1.76 -2.71 9.57
CA ILE A 52 -1.57 -1.32 10.02
C ILE A 52 -2.86 -0.72 10.55
N THR A 53 -3.99 -0.90 9.87
CA THR A 53 -5.28 -0.33 10.28
C THR A 53 -5.78 -0.90 11.61
N LEU A 54 -5.56 -2.20 11.86
CA LEU A 54 -5.94 -2.84 13.11
C LEU A 54 -5.00 -2.45 14.25
N PHE A 55 -3.68 -2.51 14.03
CA PHE A 55 -2.67 -2.17 15.04
C PHE A 55 -2.61 -0.68 15.35
N PHE A 56 -2.99 0.20 14.41
CA PHE A 56 -2.95 1.64 14.60
C PHE A 56 -3.66 2.09 15.88
N HIS A 57 -4.81 1.51 16.20
CA HIS A 57 -5.56 1.88 17.41
C HIS A 57 -4.81 1.49 18.70
N PHE A 58 -4.18 0.32 18.73
CA PHE A 58 -3.37 -0.14 19.86
C PHE A 58 -2.15 0.77 20.10
N PHE A 59 -1.52 1.24 19.03
CA PHE A 59 -0.39 2.17 19.14
C PHE A 59 -0.81 3.62 19.39
N LYS A 60 -2.00 4.04 18.91
CA LYS A 60 -2.50 5.40 19.12
C LYS A 60 -2.53 5.76 20.60
N SER A 61 -3.01 4.87 21.48
CA SER A 61 -3.08 5.13 22.92
C SER A 61 -1.70 5.24 23.59
N LYS A 62 -0.72 4.43 23.17
CA LYS A 62 0.67 4.45 23.71
C LYS A 62 1.55 5.56 23.14
N VAL A 63 1.35 5.92 21.86
CA VAL A 63 2.19 6.89 21.14
C VAL A 63 1.68 8.31 21.34
N PHE A 64 0.37 8.57 21.18
CA PHE A 64 -0.16 9.93 21.33
C PHE A 64 -0.18 10.43 22.78
N SER A 65 -0.27 9.54 23.77
CA SER A 65 -0.18 9.94 25.19
C SER A 65 1.21 10.43 25.58
N ARG A 66 2.28 9.90 24.96
CA ARG A 66 3.67 10.35 25.20
C ARG A 66 4.07 11.61 24.44
N PHE A 67 3.38 11.96 23.35
CA PHE A 67 3.62 13.18 22.58
C PHE A 67 2.79 14.39 23.06
N GLY A 68 2.36 14.39 24.33
CA GLY A 68 1.61 15.45 25.03
C GLY A 68 2.36 16.77 25.27
N LYS A 69 3.30 17.18 24.39
CA LYS A 69 3.67 18.59 24.30
C LYS A 69 2.59 19.28 23.49
N LYS A 70 2.01 20.37 23.99
CA LYS A 70 0.98 21.20 23.33
C LYS A 70 1.41 21.53 21.88
N ARG A 71 1.07 20.66 20.93
CA ARG A 71 1.37 20.90 19.50
C ARG A 71 0.51 22.08 19.09
N LYS A 72 1.12 23.12 18.51
CA LYS A 72 0.38 24.25 17.94
C LYS A 72 -0.53 23.70 16.83
N LEU A 73 -1.81 23.52 17.14
CA LEU A 73 -2.80 22.95 16.23
C LEU A 73 -2.94 23.82 14.97
N PHE A 74 -2.84 25.14 15.15
CA PHE A 74 -3.04 26.15 14.12
C PHE A 74 -1.71 26.67 13.53
N THR A 75 -0.93 25.81 12.89
CA THR A 75 0.19 26.25 12.04
C THR A 75 -0.22 26.27 10.57
N VAL A 76 0.43 27.12 9.77
CA VAL A 76 0.22 27.19 8.30
C VAL A 76 0.43 25.81 7.66
N ALA A 77 1.45 25.08 8.13
CA ALA A 77 1.74 23.71 7.68
C ALA A 77 0.60 22.71 7.97
N ASN A 78 0.02 22.74 9.18
CA ASN A 78 -1.12 21.89 9.52
C ASN A 78 -2.36 22.24 8.68
N ARG A 79 -2.63 23.54 8.48
CA ARG A 79 -3.74 24.00 7.62
C ARG A 79 -3.60 23.49 6.19
N ARG A 80 -2.38 23.47 5.64
CA ARG A 80 -2.11 22.92 4.29
C ARG A 80 -2.39 21.42 4.22
N LYS A 81 -1.94 20.64 5.21
CA LYS A 81 -2.21 19.18 5.28
C LYS A 81 -3.70 18.88 5.34
N VAL A 82 -4.43 19.59 6.20
CA VAL A 82 -5.90 19.43 6.34
C VAL A 82 -6.62 19.85 5.06
N ARG A 83 -6.20 20.93 4.39
CA ARG A 83 -6.78 21.35 3.10
C ARG A 83 -6.58 20.30 2.00
N ILE A 84 -5.38 19.72 1.91
CA ILE A 84 -5.10 18.64 0.95
C ILE A 84 -5.97 17.42 1.25
N TRP A 85 -6.04 17.00 2.52
CA TRP A 85 -6.90 15.90 2.94
C TRP A 85 -8.37 16.18 2.64
N SER A 86 -8.87 17.38 2.91
CA SER A 86 -10.25 17.76 2.63
C SER A 86 -10.59 17.73 1.13
N LYS A 87 -9.61 17.91 0.25
CA LYS A 87 -9.81 17.91 -1.21
C LYS A 87 -9.73 16.51 -1.81
N TYR A 88 -8.78 15.69 -1.38
CA TYR A 88 -8.47 14.40 -2.02
C TYR A 88 -8.83 13.17 -1.16
N GLY A 89 -8.89 13.33 0.16
CA GLY A 89 -9.25 12.31 1.13
C GLY A 89 -8.48 10.99 0.98
N ILE A 90 -9.14 9.91 1.37
CA ILE A 90 -8.62 8.55 1.24
C ILE A 90 -8.35 8.14 -0.20
N MET A 91 -9.19 8.57 -1.15
CA MET A 91 -9.08 8.21 -2.56
C MET A 91 -7.73 8.66 -3.14
N GLY A 92 -7.34 9.91 -2.91
CA GLY A 92 -6.06 10.43 -3.39
C GLY A 92 -4.87 9.75 -2.73
N VAL A 93 -4.95 9.47 -1.42
CA VAL A 93 -3.88 8.74 -0.72
C VAL A 93 -3.75 7.32 -1.26
N SER A 94 -4.85 6.60 -1.42
CA SER A 94 -4.85 5.23 -1.95
C SER A 94 -4.34 5.17 -3.39
N PHE A 95 -4.66 6.17 -4.22
CA PHE A 95 -4.18 6.24 -5.60
C PHE A 95 -2.66 6.47 -5.66
N LEU A 96 -2.13 7.35 -4.80
CA LEU A 96 -0.70 7.63 -4.71
C LEU A 96 0.09 6.54 -3.97
N THR A 97 -0.58 5.59 -3.31
CA THR A 97 0.07 4.54 -2.53
C THR A 97 0.90 3.63 -3.44
N PRO A 98 0.34 2.84 -4.36
CA PRO A 98 1.13 1.91 -5.17
C PRO A 98 2.36 2.50 -5.89
N VAL A 99 2.29 3.78 -6.26
CA VAL A 99 3.35 4.50 -6.98
C VAL A 99 4.36 5.21 -6.06
N ILE A 100 3.88 5.96 -5.05
CA ILE A 100 4.71 6.87 -4.26
C ILE A 100 4.76 6.47 -2.78
N LEU A 101 3.62 6.15 -2.17
CA LEU A 101 3.55 5.83 -0.73
C LEU A 101 3.52 4.32 -0.50
N SER A 102 4.38 3.77 0.36
CA SER A 102 4.24 2.34 0.70
C SER A 102 2.83 2.03 1.24
N PRO A 103 2.29 0.81 1.03
CA PRO A 103 1.04 0.36 1.65
C PRO A 103 0.92 0.72 3.12
N ILE A 104 2.04 0.56 3.84
CA ILE A 104 2.21 0.95 5.24
C ILE A 104 1.99 2.45 5.43
N GLY A 105 2.68 3.30 4.66
CA GLY A 105 2.58 4.75 4.76
C GLY A 105 1.19 5.28 4.41
N GLY A 106 0.57 4.77 3.33
CA GLY A 106 -0.78 5.12 2.93
C GLY A 106 -1.81 4.79 4.02
N ALA A 107 -1.73 3.58 4.59
CA ALA A 107 -2.63 3.14 5.66
C ALA A 107 -2.42 3.95 6.95
N LEU A 108 -1.17 4.27 7.31
CA LEU A 108 -0.87 5.12 8.46
C LEU A 108 -1.46 6.52 8.30
N ILE A 109 -1.31 7.14 7.13
CA ILE A 109 -1.88 8.47 6.85
C ILE A 109 -3.40 8.40 6.97
N ALA A 110 -4.04 7.44 6.30
CA ALA A 110 -5.49 7.27 6.33
C ALA A 110 -6.06 7.13 7.74
N ASN A 111 -5.41 6.29 8.56
CA ASN A 111 -5.80 6.09 9.95
C ASN A 111 -5.48 7.31 10.84
N ALA A 112 -4.38 8.02 10.58
CA ALA A 112 -3.99 9.22 11.32
C ALA A 112 -4.97 10.39 11.11
N PHE A 113 -5.53 10.51 9.91
CA PHE A 113 -6.60 11.47 9.62
C PHE A 113 -7.99 10.99 10.10
N GLY A 114 -8.08 9.80 10.69
CA GLY A 114 -9.32 9.29 11.30
C GLY A 114 -10.36 8.81 10.29
N GLU A 115 -9.95 8.38 9.10
CA GLU A 115 -10.87 7.85 8.11
C GLU A 115 -11.56 6.56 8.60
N LYS A 116 -12.79 6.32 8.14
CA LYS A 116 -13.54 5.11 8.51
C LYS A 116 -12.88 3.87 7.88
N LYS A 117 -12.65 2.83 8.69
CA LYS A 117 -11.97 1.58 8.28
C LYS A 117 -12.51 0.98 6.97
N TYR A 118 -13.83 0.93 6.80
CA TYR A 118 -14.44 0.39 5.59
C TYR A 118 -14.07 1.18 4.32
N LYS A 119 -13.93 2.51 4.42
CA LYS A 119 -13.48 3.35 3.31
C LYS A 119 -12.01 3.12 3.00
N ILE A 120 -11.17 2.96 4.03
CA ILE A 120 -9.75 2.63 3.85
C ILE A 120 -9.64 1.32 3.06
N PHE A 121 -10.32 0.26 3.52
CA PHE A 121 -10.26 -1.05 2.87
C PHE A 121 -10.85 -1.02 1.45
N LEU A 122 -12.00 -0.38 1.24
CA LEU A 122 -12.60 -0.28 -0.09
C LEU A 122 -11.68 0.43 -1.07
N TRP A 123 -11.24 1.66 -0.75
CA TRP A 123 -10.44 2.45 -1.69
C TRP A 123 -9.04 1.88 -1.90
N MET A 124 -8.42 1.34 -0.85
CA MET A 124 -7.12 0.68 -1.00
C MET A 124 -7.21 -0.62 -1.79
N THR A 125 -8.31 -1.39 -1.68
CA THR A 125 -8.52 -2.59 -2.51
C THR A 125 -8.70 -2.22 -3.98
N VAL A 126 -9.57 -1.23 -4.27
CA VAL A 126 -9.80 -0.77 -5.65
C VAL A 126 -8.50 -0.27 -6.28
N MET A 127 -7.71 0.51 -5.55
CA MET A 127 -6.43 1.02 -6.04
C MET A 127 -5.36 -0.07 -6.13
N ALA A 128 -5.31 -1.02 -5.19
CA ALA A 128 -4.40 -2.15 -5.25
C ALA A 128 -4.67 -3.03 -6.47
N LEU A 129 -5.94 -3.30 -6.79
CA LEU A 129 -6.30 -4.03 -8.01
C LEU A 129 -5.96 -3.21 -9.26
N GLY A 130 -6.43 -1.97 -9.34
CA GLY A 130 -6.17 -1.10 -10.49
C GLY A 130 -4.68 -0.97 -10.81
N TRP A 131 -3.88 -0.59 -9.82
CA TRP A 131 -2.43 -0.48 -9.99
C TRP A 131 -1.72 -1.83 -10.10
N GLY A 132 -2.23 -2.87 -9.44
CA GLY A 132 -1.69 -4.22 -9.52
C GLY A 132 -1.72 -4.74 -10.95
N PHE A 133 -2.86 -4.59 -11.63
CA PHE A 133 -2.98 -4.93 -13.04
C PHE A 133 -2.12 -4.01 -13.91
N ILE A 134 -2.21 -2.68 -13.76
CA ILE A 134 -1.44 -1.74 -14.59
C ILE A 134 0.07 -2.01 -14.49
N MET A 135 0.61 -2.13 -13.28
CA MET A 135 2.05 -2.32 -13.06
C MET A 135 2.50 -3.70 -13.51
N THR A 136 1.73 -4.75 -13.24
CA THR A 136 2.09 -6.10 -13.67
C THR A 136 2.10 -6.22 -15.18
N TYR A 137 1.08 -5.69 -15.86
CA TYR A 137 1.08 -5.66 -17.32
C TYR A 137 2.22 -4.82 -17.86
N ALA A 138 2.47 -3.63 -17.31
CA ALA A 138 3.60 -2.81 -17.73
C ALA A 138 4.94 -3.55 -17.57
N VAL A 139 5.19 -4.19 -16.43
CA VAL A 139 6.44 -4.92 -16.16
C VAL A 139 6.59 -6.13 -17.08
N PHE A 140 5.52 -6.90 -17.30
CA PHE A 140 5.55 -8.07 -18.17
C PHE A 140 5.68 -7.69 -19.63
N GLU A 141 5.01 -6.63 -20.10
CA GLU A 141 5.21 -6.15 -21.46
C GLU A 141 6.62 -5.61 -21.63
N LEU A 142 7.17 -4.86 -20.67
CA LEU A 142 8.54 -4.34 -20.74
C LEU A 142 9.63 -5.39 -20.50
N SER A 143 9.29 -6.64 -20.18
CA SER A 143 10.26 -7.73 -19.95
C SER A 143 11.26 -7.87 -21.09
N HIS A 144 10.81 -7.71 -22.34
CA HIS A 144 11.66 -7.74 -23.53
C HIS A 144 12.81 -6.71 -23.52
N LEU A 145 12.66 -5.60 -22.79
CA LEU A 145 13.72 -4.58 -22.63
C LEU A 145 14.75 -4.96 -21.57
N PHE A 146 14.39 -5.82 -20.61
CA PHE A 146 15.24 -6.18 -19.48
C PHE A 146 16.03 -7.49 -19.71
N GLY A 147 15.86 -8.14 -20.86
CA GLY A 147 16.67 -9.29 -21.26
C GLY A 147 16.30 -10.60 -20.56
N PHE A 148 15.05 -10.73 -20.10
CA PHE A 148 14.44 -11.97 -19.63
C PHE A 148 13.23 -12.32 -20.49
#